data_AF-A0A9E0YC07-F1
#
_entry.id   AF-A0A9E0YC07-F1
#
_cell.length_a   1.000
_cell.length_b   1.000
_cell.length_c   1.000
_cell.angle_alpha   90.00
_cell.angle_beta   90.00
_cell.angle_gamma   90.00
#
_symmetry.space_group_name_H-M   'P 1'
#
loop_
_entity.id
_entity.type
_entity.pdbx_description
1 polymer ?
#
loop_
_entity_poly.entity_id
_entity_poly.type
_entity_poly.pdbx_seq_one_letter_code
_entity_poly.pdbx_strand_id
1 'polypeptide(L)'
;MSRLCSMAHLRCDLTAHRKCDRTARLNRGLIALLGCFAVTVHAAPAPTPVPTPTVSVTPIVASDPKRLVDQISAEEKTRAADLWSTAMEKFAARDFKASAKLLEEYVNKYPGTPEAVDARYHLAQSQLFAKLPGAAIPNFLAVIEIRGKSALGNEARTYLGQSYLDAGKYSEAYLVSDELLDQKELGSTFRAKALLTRAHAQAGLGQNLEAEKTLVAFQSIAESDPELERETANSFLVSMLLKSNRCDALPSSKALPEDQVVDQMARKGICVLEMGTLLARAAKRLGETEIASAADTLVGSLNAYRRECDSPPLAQGKLSKAKFAVAKKELSEKLKEGCRNADKLLIETFRDRENLKSVLLKLKPTSAHP
;
A
#
# COMPACT_ATOMS: atom_id res chain seq x y z
N MET A 1 53.62 -28.07 2.32
CA MET A 1 52.39 -28.89 2.34
C MET A 1 51.24 -27.93 2.66
N SER A 2 50.62 -27.31 1.66
CA SER A 2 49.40 -27.79 0.94
C SER A 2 48.18 -27.77 1.89
N ARG A 3 47.05 -27.07 1.68
CA ARG A 3 46.20 -26.88 0.50
C ARG A 3 45.19 -25.72 0.73
N LEU A 4 44.96 -24.86 -0.26
CA LEU A 4 43.71 -24.63 -1.05
C LEU A 4 42.48 -24.06 -0.31
N CYS A 5 42.14 -22.80 -0.62
CA CYS A 5 40.80 -22.43 -1.10
C CYS A 5 40.89 -21.21 -2.02
N SER A 6 40.48 -21.42 -3.27
CA SER A 6 40.50 -20.47 -4.37
C SER A 6 39.15 -19.74 -4.41
N MET A 7 39.15 -18.42 -4.22
CA MET A 7 38.02 -17.57 -4.57
C MET A 7 38.19 -17.08 -6.01
N ALA A 8 37.23 -17.43 -6.85
CA ALA A 8 37.13 -16.96 -8.22
C ALA A 8 36.81 -15.46 -8.25
N HIS A 9 37.77 -14.66 -8.72
CA HIS A 9 37.53 -13.31 -9.19
C HIS A 9 36.88 -13.36 -10.58
N LEU A 10 35.62 -12.95 -10.70
CA LEU A 10 35.11 -12.45 -11.98
C LEU A 10 35.70 -11.06 -12.23
N ARG A 11 36.77 -11.02 -13.03
CA ARG A 11 37.19 -9.82 -13.75
C ARG A 11 36.33 -9.74 -15.03
N CYS A 12 35.50 -8.69 -15.14
CA CYS A 12 34.98 -8.29 -16.44
C CYS A 12 36.03 -7.40 -17.12
N ASP A 13 36.67 -7.95 -18.14
CA ASP A 13 37.54 -7.21 -19.05
C ASP A 13 36.72 -6.18 -19.86
N LEU A 14 37.07 -4.91 -19.65
CA LEU A 14 36.73 -3.80 -20.52
C LEU A 14 37.92 -3.60 -21.47
N THR A 15 37.78 -3.92 -22.75
CA THR A 15 38.50 -3.24 -23.85
C THR A 15 37.94 -3.62 -25.22
N ALA A 16 37.39 -2.60 -25.91
CA ALA A 16 37.42 -2.33 -27.37
C ALA A 16 36.85 -3.41 -28.35
N HIS A 17 36.03 -3.14 -29.38
CA HIS A 17 35.92 -1.97 -30.25
C HIS A 17 34.77 -2.24 -31.27
N ARG A 18 33.92 -1.23 -31.58
CA ARG A 18 33.43 -0.80 -32.92
C ARG A 18 31.95 -0.36 -32.94
N LYS A 19 31.79 0.96 -33.03
CA LYS A 19 30.86 1.72 -33.90
C LYS A 19 29.44 1.16 -34.08
N CYS A 20 28.50 1.73 -33.33
CA CYS A 20 27.13 1.93 -33.78
C CYS A 20 26.70 3.35 -33.43
N ASP A 21 27.20 4.29 -34.24
CA ASP A 21 26.79 5.68 -34.25
C ASP A 21 25.98 5.89 -35.54
N ARG A 22 24.64 5.80 -35.44
CA ARG A 22 23.64 6.24 -36.42
C ARG A 22 22.24 5.86 -35.94
N THR A 23 21.61 6.73 -35.15
CA THR A 23 20.14 6.91 -35.11
C THR A 23 19.81 8.18 -34.30
N ALA A 24 20.42 9.30 -34.69
CA ALA A 24 20.04 10.64 -34.23
C ALA A 24 19.83 11.51 -35.47
N ARG A 25 18.69 11.33 -36.15
CA ARG A 25 18.08 12.25 -37.14
C ARG A 25 16.89 11.56 -37.81
N LEU A 26 15.70 11.67 -37.20
CA LEU A 26 14.39 11.61 -37.87
C LEU A 26 13.32 11.89 -36.81
N ASN A 27 13.26 13.13 -36.35
CA ASN A 27 12.06 13.66 -35.68
C ASN A 27 12.01 15.19 -35.77
N ARG A 28 11.99 15.70 -36.99
CA ARG A 28 11.58 17.08 -37.32
C ARG A 28 10.88 17.02 -38.67
N GLY A 29 9.55 16.95 -38.64
CA GLY A 29 8.75 17.02 -39.87
C GLY A 29 7.47 16.18 -39.81
N LEU A 30 6.63 16.37 -38.79
CA LEU A 30 5.20 16.04 -38.89
C LEU A 30 4.39 16.91 -37.90
N ILE A 31 4.49 18.23 -38.06
CA ILE A 31 3.52 19.19 -37.52
C ILE A 31 2.85 19.83 -38.74
N ALA A 32 1.87 19.13 -39.30
CA ALA A 32 0.88 19.70 -40.20
C ALA A 32 -0.27 18.69 -40.27
N LEU A 33 -1.50 19.18 -40.08
CA LEU A 33 -2.78 18.45 -40.14
C LEU A 33 -3.24 17.77 -38.84
N LEU A 34 -3.31 18.54 -37.74
CA LEU A 34 -4.39 18.37 -36.77
C LEU A 34 -5.47 19.40 -37.10
N GLY A 35 -6.50 18.95 -37.80
CA GLY A 35 -7.72 19.70 -38.01
C GLY A 35 -8.34 20.06 -36.67
N CYS A 36 -8.63 21.35 -36.50
CA CYS A 36 -9.37 21.90 -35.38
C CYS A 36 -10.78 21.31 -35.35
N PHE A 37 -11.00 20.25 -34.59
CA PHE A 37 -12.32 19.97 -34.05
C PHE A 37 -12.51 20.86 -32.82
N ALA A 38 -13.19 21.99 -33.04
CA ALA A 38 -13.71 22.82 -31.96
C ALA A 38 -14.79 22.02 -31.22
N VAL A 39 -14.39 21.29 -30.19
CA VAL A 39 -15.32 20.78 -29.18
C VAL A 39 -15.68 21.97 -28.30
N THR A 40 -16.83 22.58 -28.57
CA THR A 40 -17.45 23.56 -27.67
C THR A 40 -17.92 22.83 -26.42
N VAL A 41 -17.02 22.63 -25.45
CA VAL A 41 -17.40 22.26 -24.09
C VAL A 41 -18.15 23.46 -23.52
N HIS A 42 -19.48 23.36 -23.43
CA HIS A 42 -20.26 24.30 -22.64
C HIS A 42 -19.83 24.11 -21.18
N ALA A 43 -18.97 25.02 -20.71
CA ALA A 43 -18.59 25.08 -19.31
C ALA A 43 -19.87 25.23 -18.49
N ALA A 44 -20.11 24.27 -17.58
CA ALA A 44 -21.15 24.42 -16.58
C ALA A 44 -20.88 25.73 -15.80
N PRO A 45 -21.92 26.53 -15.51
CA PRO A 45 -21.76 27.77 -14.77
C PRO A 45 -21.05 27.47 -13.45
N ALA A 46 -19.98 28.21 -13.17
CA ALA A 46 -19.26 28.10 -11.91
C ALA A 46 -20.24 28.23 -10.74
N PRO A 47 -20.20 27.33 -9.74
CA PRO A 47 -21.07 27.45 -8.57
C PRO A 47 -20.80 28.80 -7.92
N THR A 48 -21.86 29.59 -7.72
CA THR A 48 -21.78 30.86 -7.02
C THR A 48 -21.19 30.62 -5.64
N PRO A 49 -20.15 31.37 -5.23
CA PRO A 49 -19.52 31.19 -3.92
C PRO A 49 -20.57 31.40 -2.83
N VAL A 50 -20.84 30.34 -2.06
CA VAL A 50 -21.67 30.44 -0.86
C VAL A 50 -20.90 31.33 0.12
N PRO A 51 -21.49 32.42 0.65
CA PRO A 51 -20.83 33.26 1.64
C PRO A 51 -20.47 32.40 2.85
N THR A 52 -19.18 32.13 3.04
CA THR A 52 -18.68 31.45 4.22
C THR A 52 -18.93 32.35 5.42
N PRO A 53 -19.60 31.86 6.48
CA PRO A 53 -19.78 32.63 7.69
C PRO A 53 -18.39 33.02 8.22
N THR A 54 -18.15 34.32 8.32
CA THR A 54 -16.91 34.88 8.88
C THR A 54 -16.94 34.61 10.38
N VAL A 55 -16.46 33.43 10.79
CA VAL A 55 -16.21 33.13 12.20
C VAL A 55 -14.95 33.90 12.59
N SER A 56 -15.12 35.01 13.30
CA SER A 56 -14.05 35.74 13.96
C SER A 56 -13.47 34.87 15.08
N VAL A 57 -12.48 34.04 14.74
CA VAL A 57 -11.69 33.28 15.71
C VAL A 57 -10.75 34.28 16.40
N THR A 58 -11.12 34.71 17.62
CA THR A 58 -10.17 35.38 18.50
C THR A 58 -9.02 34.40 18.79
N PRO A 59 -7.76 34.74 18.47
CA PRO A 59 -6.63 33.89 18.79
C PRO A 59 -6.57 33.72 20.31
N ILE A 60 -6.75 32.48 20.77
CA ILE A 60 -6.48 32.12 22.17
C ILE A 60 -4.98 32.36 22.36
N VAL A 61 -4.65 33.43 23.08
CA VAL A 61 -3.28 33.74 23.47
C VAL A 61 -2.79 32.54 24.26
N ALA A 62 -1.86 31.77 23.69
CA ALA A 62 -1.25 30.61 24.32
C ALA A 62 -0.52 31.07 25.59
N SER A 63 -1.21 31.01 26.73
CA SER A 63 -0.60 31.16 28.04
C SER A 63 0.53 30.13 28.17
N ASP A 64 1.68 30.56 28.69
CA ASP A 64 2.87 29.72 28.89
C ASP A 64 2.47 28.36 29.51
N PRO A 65 2.64 27.23 28.79
CA PRO A 65 2.19 25.91 29.23
C PRO A 65 2.72 25.54 30.61
N LYS A 66 3.93 26.01 30.95
CA LYS A 66 4.52 25.78 32.27
C LYS A 66 3.70 26.36 33.42
N ARG A 67 3.03 27.48 33.20
CA ARG A 67 2.25 28.17 34.25
C ARG A 67 0.94 27.45 34.59
N LEU A 68 0.44 26.60 33.69
CA LEU A 68 -0.77 25.80 33.89
C LEU A 68 -0.51 24.53 34.71
N VAL A 69 0.69 23.93 34.62
CA VAL A 69 0.98 22.65 35.30
C VAL A 69 1.05 22.80 36.82
N ASP A 70 1.55 23.94 37.30
CA ASP A 70 1.69 24.20 38.72
C ASP A 70 0.35 24.49 39.43
N GLN A 71 -0.72 24.71 38.66
CA GLN A 71 -2.06 25.03 39.19
C GLN A 71 -2.99 23.82 39.32
N ILE A 72 -2.57 22.65 38.85
CA ILE A 72 -3.38 21.43 38.94
C ILE A 72 -3.37 20.94 40.39
N SER A 73 -4.56 20.76 40.96
CA SER A 73 -4.71 20.26 42.32
C SER A 73 -4.12 18.84 42.46
N ALA A 74 -3.70 18.46 43.67
CA ALA A 74 -3.19 17.11 43.92
C ALA A 74 -4.22 16.02 43.51
N GLU A 75 -5.51 16.29 43.74
CA GLU A 75 -6.61 15.40 43.35
C GLU A 75 -6.71 15.23 41.82
N GLU A 76 -6.59 16.31 41.06
CA GLU A 76 -6.60 16.24 39.59
C GLU A 76 -5.36 15.52 39.04
N LYS A 77 -4.20 15.65 39.68
CA LYS A 77 -3.01 14.87 39.32
C LYS A 77 -3.24 13.38 39.53
N THR A 78 -3.86 12.98 40.64
CA THR A 78 -4.24 11.57 40.87
C THR A 78 -5.24 11.08 39.84
N ARG A 79 -6.30 11.86 39.54
CA ARG A 79 -7.29 11.49 38.52
C ARG A 79 -6.69 11.38 37.11
N ALA A 80 -5.74 12.25 36.76
CA ALA A 80 -5.01 12.15 35.50
C ALA A 80 -4.19 10.86 35.45
N ALA A 81 -3.45 10.54 36.52
CA ALA A 81 -2.66 9.31 36.61
C ALA A 81 -3.53 8.04 36.48
N ASP A 82 -4.68 8.00 37.16
CA ASP A 82 -5.62 6.87 37.08
C ASP A 82 -6.19 6.69 35.66
N LEU A 83 -6.58 7.80 35.02
CA LEU A 83 -7.10 7.78 33.66
C LEU A 83 -6.04 7.31 32.65
N TRP A 84 -4.81 7.80 32.81
CA TRP A 84 -3.66 7.38 32.01
C TRP A 84 -3.37 5.87 32.16
N SER A 85 -3.26 5.39 33.40
CA SER A 85 -2.98 3.98 33.67
C SER A 85 -4.06 3.08 33.07
N THR A 86 -5.33 3.42 33.29
CA THR A 86 -6.47 2.66 32.75
C THR A 86 -6.46 2.65 31.22
N ALA A 87 -6.16 3.78 30.59
CA ALA A 87 -6.03 3.85 29.13
C ALA A 87 -4.93 2.93 28.60
N MET A 88 -3.75 2.96 29.22
CA MET A 88 -2.61 2.14 28.80
C MET A 88 -2.84 0.65 29.05
N GLU A 89 -3.58 0.28 30.11
CA GLU A 89 -4.05 -1.10 30.31
C GLU A 89 -4.95 -1.56 29.16
N LYS A 90 -5.90 -0.72 28.73
CA LYS A 90 -6.75 -1.03 27.55
C LYS A 90 -5.94 -1.13 26.28
N PHE A 91 -4.95 -0.26 26.08
CA PHE A 91 -4.03 -0.32 24.95
C PHE A 91 -3.25 -1.64 24.93
N ALA A 92 -2.66 -2.04 26.06
CA ALA A 92 -1.93 -3.29 26.20
C ALA A 92 -2.83 -4.52 25.99
N ALA A 93 -4.09 -4.46 26.42
CA ALA A 93 -5.12 -5.46 26.17
C ALA A 93 -5.62 -5.49 24.71
N ARG A 94 -5.09 -4.63 23.82
CA ARG A 94 -5.53 -4.43 22.43
C ARG A 94 -6.98 -3.99 22.29
N ASP A 95 -7.59 -3.47 23.35
CA ASP A 95 -8.89 -2.79 23.30
C ASP A 95 -8.69 -1.34 22.87
N PHE A 96 -8.29 -1.18 21.60
CA PHE A 96 -7.91 0.11 21.04
C PHE A 96 -9.07 1.11 21.01
N LYS A 97 -10.32 0.64 20.95
CA LYS A 97 -11.51 1.52 21.02
C LYS A 97 -11.69 2.10 22.42
N ALA A 98 -11.62 1.27 23.46
CA ALA A 98 -11.71 1.77 24.84
C ALA A 98 -10.52 2.65 25.20
N SER A 99 -9.30 2.25 24.79
CA SER A 99 -8.08 3.05 24.95
C SER A 99 -8.22 4.44 24.32
N ALA A 100 -8.64 4.51 23.06
CA ALA A 100 -8.82 5.78 22.35
C ALA A 100 -9.80 6.71 23.09
N LYS A 101 -10.92 6.17 23.60
CA LYS A 101 -11.90 6.97 24.35
C LYS A 101 -11.30 7.57 25.64
N LEU A 102 -10.56 6.78 26.41
CA LEU A 102 -9.94 7.23 27.66
C LEU A 102 -8.80 8.24 27.40
N LEU A 103 -7.99 8.00 26.36
CA LEU A 103 -6.91 8.92 25.96
C LEU A 103 -7.46 10.23 25.40
N GLU A 104 -8.56 10.20 24.66
CA GLU A 104 -9.26 11.41 24.21
C GLU A 104 -9.75 12.23 25.39
N GLU A 105 -10.34 11.59 26.40
CA GLU A 105 -10.70 12.26 27.65
C GLU A 105 -9.48 12.87 28.36
N TYR A 106 -8.37 12.13 28.42
CA TYR A 106 -7.13 12.58 29.03
C TYR A 106 -6.57 13.83 28.35
N VAL A 107 -6.40 13.81 27.02
CA VAL A 107 -5.80 14.95 26.28
C VAL A 107 -6.69 16.20 26.30
N ASN A 108 -8.02 16.02 26.44
CA ASN A 108 -8.96 17.14 26.52
C ASN A 108 -9.00 17.75 27.93
N LYS A 109 -8.94 16.93 28.99
CA LYS A 109 -8.99 17.41 30.38
C LYS A 109 -7.64 17.89 30.90
N TYR A 110 -6.55 17.27 30.45
CA TYR A 110 -5.21 17.50 30.99
C TYR A 110 -4.19 17.86 29.89
N PRO A 111 -4.45 18.86 29.02
CA PRO A 111 -3.58 19.17 27.88
C PRO A 111 -2.20 19.71 28.28
N GLY A 112 -2.03 20.17 29.52
CA GLY A 112 -0.78 20.75 30.02
C GLY A 112 0.15 19.77 30.73
N THR A 113 -0.27 18.53 31.00
CA THR A 113 0.58 17.57 31.74
C THR A 113 1.82 17.18 30.93
N PRO A 114 2.92 16.80 31.59
CA PRO A 114 4.12 16.30 30.90
C PRO A 114 3.81 15.15 29.92
N GLU A 115 2.84 14.31 30.25
CA GLU A 115 2.42 13.13 29.48
C GLU A 115 1.43 13.47 28.35
N ALA A 116 0.91 14.70 28.25
CA ALA A 116 -0.11 15.06 27.27
C ALA A 116 0.29 14.77 25.82
N VAL A 117 1.57 14.93 25.49
CA VAL A 117 2.10 14.62 24.15
C VAL A 117 2.14 13.11 23.90
N ASP A 118 2.54 12.33 24.91
CA ASP A 118 2.61 10.87 24.81
C ASP A 118 1.18 10.27 24.79
N ALA A 119 0.22 10.92 25.46
CA ALA A 119 -1.20 10.61 25.36
C ALA A 119 -1.78 10.87 23.98
N ARG A 120 -1.42 11.99 23.34
CA ARG A 120 -1.80 12.22 21.93
C ARG A 120 -1.21 11.18 21.00
N TYR A 121 0.03 10.76 21.24
CA TYR A 121 0.67 9.70 20.47
C TYR A 121 -0.07 8.37 20.59
N HIS A 122 -0.33 7.90 21.81
CA HIS A 122 -1.06 6.66 22.02
C HIS A 122 -2.54 6.75 21.61
N LEU A 123 -3.16 7.93 21.68
CA LEU A 123 -4.50 8.17 21.13
C LEU A 123 -4.50 7.91 19.63
N ALA A 124 -3.55 8.51 18.91
CA ALA A 124 -3.40 8.34 17.48
C ALA A 124 -3.15 6.86 17.10
N GLN A 125 -2.28 6.17 17.83
CA GLN A 125 -2.04 4.73 17.63
C GLN A 125 -3.30 3.89 17.88
N SER A 126 -4.02 4.17 18.97
CA SER A 126 -5.28 3.49 19.30
C SER A 126 -6.31 3.68 18.19
N GLN A 127 -6.44 4.91 17.67
CA GLN A 127 -7.34 5.22 16.56
C GLN A 127 -6.93 4.48 15.27
N LEU A 128 -5.64 4.48 14.94
CA LEU A 128 -5.12 3.74 13.78
C LEU A 128 -5.42 2.24 13.88
N PHE A 129 -5.10 1.61 15.01
CA PHE A 129 -5.36 0.18 15.20
C PHE A 129 -6.85 -0.16 15.36
N ALA A 130 -7.67 0.80 15.78
CA ALA A 130 -9.13 0.71 15.74
C ALA A 130 -9.73 0.92 14.33
N LYS A 131 -8.91 1.03 13.28
CA LYS A 131 -9.30 1.25 11.88
C LYS A 131 -9.98 2.61 11.67
N LEU A 132 -9.54 3.63 12.40
CA LEU A 132 -9.98 5.03 12.30
C LEU A 132 -8.81 5.94 11.86
N PRO A 133 -8.21 5.72 10.68
CA PRO A 133 -7.01 6.46 10.26
C PRO A 133 -7.25 7.97 10.14
N GLY A 134 -8.46 8.39 9.75
CA GLY A 134 -8.83 9.80 9.66
C GLY A 134 -8.74 10.55 11.00
N ALA A 135 -9.08 9.88 12.12
CA ALA A 135 -8.98 10.46 13.45
C ALA A 135 -7.54 10.46 13.99
N ALA A 136 -6.73 9.46 13.59
CA ALA A 136 -5.33 9.32 14.00
C ALA A 136 -4.44 10.43 13.44
N ILE A 137 -4.65 10.81 12.17
CA ILE A 137 -3.84 11.81 11.44
C ILE A 137 -3.62 13.12 12.22
N PRO A 138 -4.67 13.86 12.67
CA PRO A 138 -4.47 15.12 13.37
C PRO A 138 -3.70 14.96 14.69
N ASN A 139 -3.87 13.82 15.39
CA ASN A 139 -3.15 13.56 16.63
C ASN A 139 -1.66 13.28 16.39
N PHE A 140 -1.30 12.52 15.34
CA PHE A 140 0.11 12.34 14.96
C PHE A 140 0.75 13.64 14.50
N LEU A 141 0.05 14.48 13.73
CA LEU A 141 0.55 15.79 13.32
C LEU A 141 0.89 16.67 14.52
N ALA A 142 0.01 16.71 15.53
CA ALA A 142 0.27 17.45 16.77
C ALA A 142 1.51 16.94 17.53
N VAL A 143 1.72 15.61 17.59
CA VAL A 143 2.94 15.04 18.20
C VAL A 143 4.19 15.45 17.41
N ILE A 144 4.14 15.42 16.09
CA ILE A 144 5.24 15.81 15.20
C ILE A 144 5.60 17.28 15.35
N GLU A 145 4.61 18.16 15.45
CA GLU A 145 4.80 19.60 15.66
C GLU A 145 5.56 19.86 16.97
N ILE A 146 5.19 19.16 18.05
CA ILE A 146 5.78 19.36 19.38
C ILE A 146 7.14 18.67 19.50
N ARG A 147 7.29 17.45 18.98
CA ARG A 147 8.48 16.60 19.19
C ARG A 147 9.53 16.71 18.07
N GLY A 148 9.21 17.38 16.95
CA GLY A 148 10.13 17.63 15.85
C GLY A 148 10.81 16.35 15.34
N LYS A 149 12.15 16.37 15.23
CA LYS A 149 12.98 15.25 14.74
C LYS A 149 13.46 14.29 15.83
N SER A 150 12.86 14.31 17.02
CA SER A 150 13.17 13.33 18.08
C SER A 150 12.75 11.91 17.66
N ALA A 151 13.19 10.89 18.42
CA ALA A 151 12.80 9.50 18.18
C ALA A 151 11.27 9.33 18.15
N LEU A 152 10.56 9.90 19.13
CA LEU A 152 9.09 9.87 19.18
C LEU A 152 8.47 10.62 17.99
N GLY A 153 9.05 11.75 17.57
CA GLY A 153 8.59 12.49 16.38
C GLY A 153 8.77 11.71 15.08
N ASN A 154 9.84 10.92 14.96
CA ASN A 154 10.07 10.04 13.80
C ASN A 154 9.17 8.80 13.83
N GLU A 155 8.87 8.27 15.02
CA GLU A 155 7.89 7.20 15.18
C GLU A 155 6.48 7.68 14.82
N ALA A 156 6.08 8.87 15.29
CA ALA A 156 4.83 9.51 14.91
C ALA A 156 4.73 9.74 13.39
N ARG A 157 5.80 10.20 12.72
CA ARG A 157 5.83 10.30 11.24
C ARG A 157 5.62 8.95 10.56
N THR A 158 6.22 7.89 11.09
CA THR A 158 6.07 6.56 10.53
C THR A 158 4.61 6.10 10.58
N TYR A 159 3.96 6.26 11.74
CA TYR A 159 2.53 5.94 11.87
C TYR A 159 1.61 6.91 11.14
N LEU A 160 2.01 8.17 10.96
CA LEU A 160 1.30 9.12 10.10
C LEU A 160 1.31 8.63 8.64
N GLY A 161 2.45 8.19 8.13
CA GLY A 161 2.57 7.57 6.82
C GLY A 161 1.64 6.37 6.66
N GLN A 162 1.63 5.46 7.64
CA GLN A 162 0.69 4.32 7.67
C GLN A 162 -0.77 4.78 7.71
N SER A 163 -1.10 5.80 8.51
CA SER A 163 -2.46 6.33 8.60
C SER A 163 -2.92 6.92 7.27
N TYR A 164 -2.02 7.58 6.53
CA TYR A 164 -2.32 8.05 5.17
C TYR A 164 -2.53 6.90 4.19
N LEU A 165 -1.73 5.83 4.25
CA LEU A 165 -1.93 4.63 3.44
C LEU A 165 -3.31 3.98 3.72
N ASP A 166 -3.66 3.79 5.00
CA ASP A 166 -4.95 3.21 5.41
C ASP A 166 -6.14 4.10 5.03
N ALA A 167 -5.92 5.41 4.88
CA ALA A 167 -6.91 6.38 4.40
C ALA A 167 -6.94 6.52 2.86
N GLY A 168 -6.11 5.79 2.11
CA GLY A 168 -6.00 5.91 0.65
C GLY A 168 -5.35 7.21 0.16
N LYS A 169 -4.70 7.96 1.06
CA LYS A 169 -4.04 9.24 0.81
C LYS A 169 -2.58 9.02 0.40
N TYR A 170 -2.38 8.39 -0.76
CA TYR A 170 -1.06 7.94 -1.20
C TYR A 170 -0.06 9.09 -1.44
N SER A 171 -0.52 10.24 -1.93
CA SER A 171 0.35 11.41 -2.13
C SER A 171 0.92 11.93 -0.80
N GLU A 172 0.10 12.02 0.24
CA GLU A 172 0.52 12.46 1.57
C GLU A 172 1.43 11.42 2.24
N ALA A 173 1.12 10.13 2.11
CA ALA A 173 2.00 9.05 2.59
C ALA A 173 3.38 9.13 1.95
N TYR A 174 3.45 9.41 0.64
CA TYR A 174 4.69 9.61 -0.08
C TYR A 174 5.49 10.79 0.50
N LEU A 175 4.87 11.95 0.67
CA LEU A 175 5.55 13.15 1.18
C LEU A 175 6.10 12.95 2.61
N VAL A 176 5.34 12.32 3.49
CA VAL A 176 5.82 12.01 4.86
C VAL A 176 7.01 11.05 4.84
N SER A 177 6.98 10.05 3.95
CA SER A 177 8.10 9.12 3.81
C SER A 177 9.35 9.80 3.24
N ASP A 178 9.20 10.76 2.33
CA ASP A 178 10.30 11.52 1.74
C ASP A 178 10.94 12.44 2.80
N GLU A 179 10.12 13.13 3.60
CA GLU A 179 10.60 13.97 4.72
C GLU A 179 11.43 13.17 5.73
N LEU A 180 11.02 11.93 6.04
CA LEU A 180 11.81 11.04 6.89
C LEU A 180 13.15 10.70 6.24
N LEU A 181 13.14 10.29 4.98
CA LEU A 181 14.34 9.87 4.25
C LEU A 181 15.37 10.99 4.04
N ASP A 182 14.93 12.25 4.04
CA ASP A 182 15.79 13.44 3.96
C ASP A 182 16.55 13.73 5.27
N GLN A 183 16.21 13.07 6.37
CA GLN A 183 16.94 13.23 7.62
C GLN A 183 18.30 12.51 7.58
N LYS A 184 19.38 13.28 7.77
CA LYS A 184 20.76 12.76 7.76
C LYS A 184 20.98 11.66 8.81
N GLU A 185 20.53 11.90 10.04
CA GLU A 185 20.73 11.01 11.20
C GLU A 185 19.54 10.05 11.42
N LEU A 186 18.93 9.56 10.34
CA LEU A 186 17.83 8.58 10.45
C LEU A 186 18.37 7.16 10.63
N GLY A 187 18.07 6.53 11.77
CA GLY A 187 18.41 5.15 12.07
C GLY A 187 17.85 4.16 11.02
N SER A 188 18.51 3.00 10.90
CA SER A 188 18.18 1.95 9.90
C SER A 188 16.72 1.52 9.97
N THR A 189 16.17 1.32 11.17
CA THR A 189 14.78 0.90 11.40
C THR A 189 13.79 1.92 10.83
N PHE A 190 13.94 3.21 11.16
CA PHE A 190 13.05 4.25 10.62
C PHE A 190 13.23 4.44 9.11
N ARG A 191 14.47 4.31 8.61
CA ARG A 191 14.76 4.36 7.17
C ARG A 191 14.05 3.23 6.42
N ALA A 192 14.09 2.01 6.95
CA ALA A 192 13.40 0.87 6.37
C ALA A 192 11.87 1.06 6.36
N LYS A 193 11.27 1.51 7.47
CA LYS A 193 9.83 1.80 7.54
C LYS A 193 9.42 2.93 6.59
N ALA A 194 10.24 3.96 6.44
CA ALA A 194 10.00 5.05 5.49
C ALA A 194 10.09 4.56 4.03
N LEU A 195 11.09 3.75 3.67
CA LEU A 195 11.19 3.14 2.33
C LEU A 195 9.97 2.27 2.02
N LEU A 196 9.53 1.46 2.99
CA LEU A 196 8.36 0.61 2.79
C LEU A 196 7.07 1.43 2.60
N THR A 197 6.90 2.49 3.40
CA THR A 197 5.78 3.45 3.26
C THR A 197 5.81 4.11 1.88
N ARG A 198 6.99 4.57 1.44
CA ARG A 198 7.19 5.17 0.11
C ARG A 198 6.84 4.21 -1.01
N ALA A 199 7.29 2.96 -0.92
CA ALA A 199 7.02 1.96 -1.95
C ALA A 199 5.52 1.64 -2.05
N HIS A 200 4.83 1.54 -0.90
CA HIS A 200 3.38 1.35 -0.88
C HIS A 200 2.65 2.56 -1.49
N ALA A 201 3.04 3.78 -1.12
CA ALA A 201 2.47 5.00 -1.68
C ALA A 201 2.68 5.09 -3.20
N GLN A 202 3.89 4.79 -3.69
CA GLN A 202 4.21 4.76 -5.12
C GLN A 202 3.38 3.70 -5.86
N ALA A 203 3.21 2.51 -5.30
CA ALA A 203 2.35 1.47 -5.86
C ALA A 203 0.89 1.92 -5.96
N GLY A 204 0.36 2.58 -4.92
CA GLY A 204 -0.98 3.17 -4.91
C GLY A 204 -1.17 4.32 -5.90
N LEU A 205 -0.10 5.07 -6.19
CA LEU A 205 -0.06 6.11 -7.22
C LEU A 205 0.16 5.56 -8.64
N GLY A 206 0.29 4.24 -8.82
CA GLY A 206 0.59 3.62 -10.11
C GLY A 206 2.03 3.77 -10.59
N GLN A 207 2.93 4.31 -9.75
CA GLN A 207 4.36 4.47 -10.02
C GLN A 207 5.12 3.15 -9.75
N ASN A 208 4.71 2.09 -10.47
CA ASN A 208 5.12 0.72 -10.16
C ASN A 208 6.64 0.49 -10.27
N LEU A 209 7.30 1.13 -11.25
CA LEU A 209 8.75 0.96 -11.45
C LEU A 209 9.55 1.60 -10.30
N GLU A 210 9.13 2.76 -9.86
CA GLU A 210 9.73 3.49 -8.75
C GLU A 210 9.52 2.73 -7.44
N ALA A 211 8.32 2.19 -7.21
CA ALA A 211 8.02 1.35 -6.06
C ALA A 211 8.92 0.11 -5.99
N GLU A 212 9.16 -0.57 -7.12
CA GLU A 212 10.08 -1.72 -7.17
C GLU A 212 11.51 -1.33 -6.80
N LYS A 213 12.02 -0.20 -7.31
CA LYS A 213 13.35 0.31 -6.94
C LYS A 213 13.43 0.61 -5.43
N THR A 214 12.39 1.21 -4.87
CA THR A 214 12.32 1.51 -3.44
C THR A 214 12.25 0.23 -2.59
N LEU A 215 11.57 -0.83 -3.03
CA LEU A 215 11.58 -2.13 -2.37
C LEU A 215 12.97 -2.79 -2.37
N VAL A 216 13.74 -2.68 -3.46
CA VAL A 216 15.12 -3.18 -3.50
C VAL A 216 15.98 -2.45 -2.47
N ALA A 217 15.82 -1.13 -2.33
CA ALA A 217 16.51 -0.37 -1.28
C ALA A 217 16.10 -0.84 0.12
N PHE A 218 14.80 -1.08 0.37
CA PHE A 218 14.32 -1.65 1.63
C PHE A 218 14.96 -3.02 1.93
N GLN A 219 15.00 -3.92 0.94
CA GLN A 219 15.55 -5.28 1.09
C GLN A 219 17.01 -5.25 1.52
N SER A 220 17.81 -4.35 0.97
CA SER A 220 19.23 -4.21 1.36
C SER A 220 19.43 -3.88 2.84
N ILE A 221 18.48 -3.20 3.48
CA ILE A 221 18.50 -2.94 4.93
C ILE A 221 17.99 -4.17 5.69
N ALA A 222 16.83 -4.70 5.27
CA ALA A 222 16.16 -5.81 5.94
C ALA A 222 16.96 -7.12 5.95
N GLU A 223 17.80 -7.37 4.95
CA GLU A 223 18.70 -8.53 4.91
C GLU A 223 19.71 -8.56 6.06
N SER A 224 20.05 -7.38 6.60
CA SER A 224 21.02 -7.23 7.68
C SER A 224 20.40 -7.10 9.08
N ASP A 225 19.08 -6.95 9.17
CA ASP A 225 18.38 -6.59 10.40
C ASP A 225 17.17 -7.50 10.66
N PRO A 226 17.31 -8.53 11.51
CA PRO A 226 16.22 -9.44 11.87
C PRO A 226 15.04 -8.75 12.56
N GLU A 227 15.22 -7.57 13.17
CA GLU A 227 14.12 -6.83 13.82
C GLU A 227 13.09 -6.34 12.80
N LEU A 228 13.47 -6.28 11.51
CA LEU A 228 12.59 -5.91 10.39
C LEU A 228 11.79 -7.09 9.82
N GLU A 229 11.62 -8.19 10.56
CA GLU A 229 10.83 -9.34 10.09
C GLU A 229 9.38 -8.95 9.76
N ARG A 230 8.75 -8.08 10.56
CA ARG A 230 7.38 -7.61 10.32
C ARG A 230 7.30 -6.75 9.07
N GLU A 231 8.23 -5.80 8.89
CA GLU A 231 8.36 -4.95 7.72
C GLU A 231 8.64 -5.78 6.46
N THR A 232 9.46 -6.83 6.60
CA THR A 232 9.72 -7.79 5.52
C THR A 232 8.43 -8.47 5.09
N ALA A 233 7.58 -8.88 6.04
CA ALA A 233 6.27 -9.44 5.73
C ALA A 233 5.36 -8.44 4.99
N ASN A 234 5.34 -7.19 5.45
CA ASN A 234 4.61 -6.10 4.78
C ASN A 234 5.15 -5.81 3.38
N SER A 235 6.46 -5.96 3.13
CA SER A 235 7.04 -5.81 1.79
C SER A 235 6.51 -6.82 0.78
N PHE A 236 6.10 -8.02 1.23
CA PHE A 236 5.41 -8.99 0.38
C PHE A 236 4.01 -8.52 0.00
N LEU A 237 3.30 -7.78 0.87
CA LEU A 237 2.00 -7.20 0.54
C LEU A 237 2.15 -6.09 -0.51
N VAL A 238 3.17 -5.23 -0.40
CA VAL A 238 3.47 -4.22 -1.44
C VAL A 238 3.86 -4.89 -2.76
N SER A 239 4.70 -5.94 -2.71
CA SER A 239 5.06 -6.72 -3.89
C SER A 239 3.85 -7.36 -4.55
N MET A 240 2.89 -7.84 -3.74
CA MET A 240 1.64 -8.41 -4.22
C MET A 240 0.76 -7.36 -4.89
N LEU A 241 0.66 -6.15 -4.33
CA LEU A 241 -0.03 -5.02 -4.95
C LEU A 241 0.58 -4.66 -6.31
N LEU A 242 1.92 -4.56 -6.39
CA LEU A 242 2.64 -4.32 -7.64
C LEU A 242 2.43 -5.43 -8.67
N LYS A 243 2.25 -6.67 -8.21
CA LYS A 243 1.89 -7.79 -9.08
C LYS A 243 0.45 -7.65 -9.57
N SER A 244 -0.51 -7.33 -8.70
CA SER A 244 -1.90 -7.06 -9.09
C SER A 244 -1.97 -6.03 -10.22
N ASN A 245 -1.32 -4.88 -10.04
CA ASN A 245 -1.30 -3.81 -11.05
C ASN A 245 -0.78 -4.28 -12.41
N ARG A 246 0.18 -5.23 -12.43
CA ARG A 246 0.68 -5.84 -13.67
C ARG A 246 -0.25 -6.91 -14.23
N CYS A 247 -0.86 -7.71 -13.36
CA CYS A 247 -1.82 -8.75 -13.77
C CYS A 247 -3.07 -8.11 -14.40
N ASP A 248 -3.49 -6.95 -13.90
CA ASP A 248 -4.66 -6.22 -14.38
C ASP A 248 -4.45 -5.60 -15.77
N ALA A 249 -3.19 -5.40 -16.18
CA ALA A 249 -2.85 -5.01 -17.55
C ALA A 249 -2.95 -6.18 -18.55
N LEU A 250 -3.20 -7.40 -18.06
CA LEU A 250 -3.42 -8.59 -18.88
C LEU A 250 -4.90 -8.99 -18.84
N PRO A 251 -5.44 -9.54 -19.94
CA PRO A 251 -4.90 -9.40 -21.29
C PRO A 251 -4.94 -7.93 -21.75
N SER A 252 -4.16 -7.61 -22.78
CA SER A 252 -4.15 -6.29 -23.42
C SER A 252 -5.57 -5.92 -23.87
N SER A 253 -5.92 -4.64 -23.73
CA SER A 253 -7.19 -4.11 -24.21
C SER A 253 -7.34 -4.13 -25.74
N LYS A 254 -6.24 -4.40 -26.46
CA LYS A 254 -6.24 -4.50 -27.92
C LYS A 254 -6.83 -5.83 -28.38
N ALA A 255 -7.42 -5.82 -29.56
CA ALA A 255 -7.81 -7.03 -30.26
C ALA A 255 -6.57 -7.91 -30.52
N LEU A 256 -6.58 -9.16 -30.06
CA LEU A 256 -5.48 -10.11 -30.18
C LEU A 256 -5.89 -11.33 -31.02
N PRO A 257 -4.95 -11.90 -31.79
CA PRO A 257 -5.05 -13.27 -32.31
C PRO A 257 -5.25 -14.30 -31.19
N GLU A 258 -5.89 -15.43 -31.51
CA GLU A 258 -6.23 -16.48 -30.53
C GLU A 258 -5.02 -16.98 -29.73
N ASP A 259 -3.90 -17.24 -30.40
CA ASP A 259 -2.65 -17.70 -29.78
C ASP A 259 -2.11 -16.68 -28.77
N GLN A 260 -2.19 -15.39 -29.07
CA GLN A 260 -1.79 -14.33 -28.15
C GLN A 260 -2.74 -14.18 -26.96
N VAL A 261 -4.03 -14.44 -27.14
CA VAL A 261 -4.99 -14.47 -26.01
C VAL A 261 -4.65 -15.64 -25.09
N VAL A 262 -4.38 -16.83 -25.63
CA VAL A 262 -3.98 -17.99 -24.84
C VAL A 262 -2.70 -17.71 -24.04
N ASP A 263 -1.67 -17.15 -24.67
CA ASP A 263 -0.42 -16.77 -23.99
C ASP A 263 -0.66 -15.76 -22.86
N GLN A 264 -1.39 -14.67 -23.14
CA GLN A 264 -1.62 -13.63 -22.14
C GLN A 264 -2.47 -14.13 -20.97
N MET A 265 -3.45 -15.00 -21.22
CA MET A 265 -4.24 -15.64 -20.18
C MET A 265 -3.39 -16.60 -19.34
N ALA A 266 -2.52 -17.40 -19.95
CA ALA A 266 -1.58 -18.24 -19.21
C ALA A 266 -0.66 -17.40 -18.31
N ARG A 267 -0.13 -16.28 -18.82
CA ARG A 267 0.67 -15.32 -18.05
C ARG A 267 -0.11 -14.67 -16.91
N LYS A 268 -1.38 -14.32 -17.13
CA LYS A 268 -2.26 -13.80 -16.07
C LYS A 268 -2.50 -14.85 -14.98
N GLY A 269 -2.73 -16.11 -15.34
CA GLY A 269 -2.84 -17.21 -14.39
C GLY A 269 -1.60 -17.37 -13.51
N ILE A 270 -0.40 -17.36 -14.12
CA ILE A 270 0.88 -17.38 -13.37
C ILE A 270 0.98 -16.16 -12.45
N CYS A 271 0.63 -14.97 -12.93
CA CYS A 271 0.67 -13.73 -12.16
C CYS A 271 -0.21 -13.82 -10.89
N VAL A 272 -1.42 -14.37 -11.01
CA VAL A 272 -2.32 -14.59 -9.85
C VAL A 272 -1.75 -15.62 -8.86
N LEU A 273 -1.08 -16.67 -9.35
CA LEU A 273 -0.40 -17.65 -8.49
C LEU A 273 0.78 -17.04 -7.71
N GLU A 274 1.55 -16.15 -8.36
CA GLU A 274 2.62 -15.40 -7.70
C GLU A 274 2.06 -14.52 -6.58
N MET A 275 0.93 -13.84 -6.81
CA MET A 275 0.24 -13.07 -5.77
C MET A 275 -0.16 -13.95 -4.59
N GLY A 276 -0.74 -15.13 -4.85
CA GLY A 276 -1.09 -16.08 -3.80
C GLY A 276 0.12 -16.52 -2.98
N THR A 277 1.26 -16.75 -3.62
CA THR A 277 2.52 -17.10 -2.96
C THR A 277 3.04 -15.97 -2.07
N LEU A 278 2.95 -14.72 -2.52
CA LEU A 278 3.35 -13.53 -1.75
C LEU A 278 2.45 -13.34 -0.52
N LEU A 279 1.13 -13.44 -0.69
CA LEU A 279 0.17 -13.40 0.43
C LEU A 279 0.46 -14.50 1.45
N ALA A 280 0.73 -15.72 0.97
CA ALA A 280 1.09 -16.82 1.82
C ALA A 280 2.38 -16.51 2.62
N ARG A 281 3.39 -15.91 2.01
CA ARG A 281 4.62 -15.52 2.74
C ARG A 281 4.35 -14.45 3.81
N ALA A 282 3.50 -13.47 3.52
CA ALA A 282 3.11 -12.44 4.48
C ALA A 282 2.31 -13.02 5.66
N ALA A 283 1.36 -13.92 5.39
CA ALA A 283 0.49 -14.54 6.39
C ALA A 283 1.21 -15.44 7.41
N LYS A 284 2.49 -15.79 7.16
CA LYS A 284 3.33 -16.48 8.16
C LYS A 284 3.72 -15.59 9.34
N ARG A 285 3.67 -14.27 9.16
CA ARG A 285 4.23 -13.28 10.10
C ARG A 285 3.22 -12.21 10.51
N LEU A 286 2.18 -12.01 9.70
CA LEU A 286 1.15 -11.02 9.95
C LEU A 286 -0.13 -11.67 10.46
N GLY A 287 -0.90 -10.91 11.24
CA GLY A 287 -2.23 -11.31 11.70
C GLY A 287 -3.28 -11.27 10.58
N GLU A 288 -4.44 -11.88 10.85
CA GLU A 288 -5.56 -11.93 9.91
C GLU A 288 -6.02 -10.54 9.48
N THR A 289 -6.03 -9.57 10.41
CA THR A 289 -6.51 -8.21 10.13
C THR A 289 -5.61 -7.45 9.17
N GLU A 290 -4.31 -7.71 9.18
CA GLU A 290 -3.33 -7.07 8.32
C GLU A 290 -3.36 -7.64 6.90
N ILE A 291 -3.63 -8.94 6.75
CA ILE A 291 -3.67 -9.60 5.44
C ILE A 291 -5.06 -9.58 4.80
N ALA A 292 -6.11 -9.19 5.52
CA ALA A 292 -7.50 -9.20 5.03
C ALA A 292 -7.67 -8.41 3.72
N SER A 293 -7.19 -7.16 3.68
CA SER A 293 -7.28 -6.33 2.47
C SER A 293 -6.50 -6.94 1.29
N ALA A 294 -5.34 -7.52 1.57
CA ALA A 294 -4.53 -8.18 0.55
C ALA A 294 -5.19 -9.45 0.00
N ALA A 295 -5.86 -10.20 0.88
CA ALA A 295 -6.67 -11.34 0.48
C ALA A 295 -7.85 -10.93 -0.41
N ASP A 296 -8.51 -9.80 -0.11
CA ASP A 296 -9.58 -9.27 -0.96
C ASP A 296 -9.06 -8.88 -2.35
N THR A 297 -7.88 -8.26 -2.43
CA THR A 297 -7.22 -8.00 -3.71
C THR A 297 -6.98 -9.28 -4.50
N LEU A 298 -6.41 -10.32 -3.87
CA LEU A 298 -6.17 -11.61 -4.54
C LEU A 298 -7.46 -12.26 -5.04
N VAL A 299 -8.51 -12.28 -4.21
CA VAL A 299 -9.82 -12.84 -4.58
C VAL A 299 -10.42 -12.04 -5.74
N GLY A 300 -10.29 -10.70 -5.73
CA GLY A 300 -10.69 -9.83 -6.82
C GLY A 300 -9.99 -10.18 -8.14
N SER A 301 -8.66 -10.28 -8.13
CA SER A 301 -7.86 -10.63 -9.31
C SER A 301 -8.17 -12.04 -9.83
N LEU A 302 -8.37 -13.01 -8.93
CA LEU A 302 -8.74 -14.37 -9.32
C LEU A 302 -10.13 -14.40 -9.98
N ASN A 303 -11.11 -13.69 -9.42
CA ASN A 303 -12.44 -13.62 -10.00
C ASN A 303 -12.43 -12.89 -11.36
N ALA A 304 -11.60 -11.86 -11.52
CA ALA A 304 -11.39 -11.22 -12.82
C ALA A 304 -10.80 -12.19 -13.83
N TYR A 305 -9.77 -12.95 -13.44
CA TYR A 305 -9.17 -13.99 -14.27
C TYR A 305 -10.20 -15.05 -14.70
N ARG A 306 -10.99 -15.60 -13.76
CA ARG A 306 -12.05 -16.57 -14.06
C ARG A 306 -13.05 -16.04 -15.09
N ARG A 307 -13.55 -14.81 -14.92
CA ARG A 307 -14.49 -14.18 -15.86
C ARG A 307 -13.91 -14.03 -17.27
N GLU A 308 -12.62 -13.72 -17.37
CA GLU A 308 -11.94 -13.63 -18.66
C GLU A 308 -11.72 -15.00 -19.30
N CYS A 309 -11.57 -16.07 -18.52
CA CYS A 309 -11.57 -17.45 -19.06
C CYS A 309 -12.94 -17.82 -19.64
N ASP A 310 -14.02 -17.42 -18.98
CA ASP A 310 -15.39 -17.65 -19.45
C ASP A 310 -15.75 -16.77 -20.67
N SER A 311 -15.14 -15.58 -20.75
CA SER A 311 -15.40 -14.61 -21.81
C SER A 311 -14.10 -13.97 -22.32
N PRO A 312 -13.29 -14.72 -23.08
CA PRO A 312 -11.98 -14.22 -23.53
C PRO A 312 -12.11 -13.03 -24.48
N PRO A 313 -11.19 -12.05 -24.40
CA PRO A 313 -11.18 -10.91 -25.31
C PRO A 313 -10.57 -11.34 -26.65
N LEU A 314 -11.44 -11.73 -27.58
CA LEU A 314 -11.06 -12.06 -28.95
C LEU A 314 -11.11 -10.84 -29.85
N ALA A 315 -10.19 -10.77 -30.81
CA ALA A 315 -10.29 -9.83 -31.92
C ALA A 315 -11.58 -10.05 -32.71
N GLN A 316 -12.40 -8.99 -32.86
CA GLN A 316 -13.63 -9.07 -33.65
C GLN A 316 -13.37 -9.31 -35.15
N GLY A 317 -12.14 -9.07 -35.63
CA GLY A 317 -11.68 -9.43 -36.98
C GLY A 317 -12.69 -9.10 -38.10
N LYS A 318 -12.61 -9.84 -39.20
CA LYS A 318 -13.66 -9.86 -40.26
C LYS A 318 -14.66 -11.01 -40.04
N LEU A 319 -14.73 -11.55 -38.82
CA LEU A 319 -15.59 -12.70 -38.53
C LEU A 319 -17.04 -12.23 -38.48
N SER A 320 -17.96 -13.02 -39.05
CA SER A 320 -19.38 -12.80 -38.82
C SER A 320 -19.70 -13.03 -37.33
N LYS A 321 -20.77 -12.40 -36.82
CA LYS A 321 -21.20 -12.53 -35.43
C LYS A 321 -21.32 -14.00 -34.98
N ALA A 322 -21.80 -14.89 -35.85
CA ALA A 322 -21.91 -16.32 -35.57
C ALA A 322 -20.54 -17.00 -35.44
N LYS A 323 -19.62 -16.74 -36.38
CA LYS A 323 -18.25 -17.30 -36.33
C LYS A 323 -17.48 -16.79 -35.11
N PHE A 324 -17.66 -15.52 -34.77
CA PHE A 324 -17.07 -14.93 -33.56
C PHE A 324 -17.58 -15.61 -32.28
N ALA A 325 -18.89 -15.87 -32.19
CA ALA A 325 -19.47 -16.58 -31.05
C ALA A 325 -18.94 -18.02 -30.91
N VAL A 326 -18.77 -18.75 -32.03
CA VAL A 326 -18.18 -20.09 -32.04
C VAL A 326 -16.72 -20.06 -31.58
N ALA A 327 -15.89 -19.18 -32.17
CA ALA A 327 -14.49 -19.04 -31.79
C ALA A 327 -14.33 -18.66 -30.31
N LYS A 328 -15.20 -17.78 -29.80
CA LYS A 328 -15.21 -17.41 -28.38
C LYS A 328 -15.53 -18.58 -27.45
N LYS A 329 -16.51 -19.41 -27.82
CA LYS A 329 -16.86 -20.60 -27.06
C LYS A 329 -15.70 -21.61 -27.04
N GLU A 330 -15.12 -21.91 -28.20
CA GLU A 330 -13.99 -22.85 -28.31
C GLU A 330 -12.78 -22.37 -27.50
N LEU A 331 -12.42 -21.09 -27.61
CA LEU A 331 -11.33 -20.53 -26.82
C LEU A 331 -11.62 -20.57 -25.32
N SER A 332 -12.85 -20.26 -24.90
CA SER A 332 -13.23 -20.35 -23.49
C SER A 332 -13.04 -21.76 -22.95
N GLU A 333 -13.47 -22.79 -23.67
CA GLU A 333 -13.27 -24.19 -23.25
C GLU A 333 -11.78 -24.55 -23.11
N LYS A 334 -10.91 -24.07 -24.02
CA LYS A 334 -9.45 -24.25 -23.90
C LYS A 334 -8.90 -23.56 -22.64
N LEU A 335 -9.35 -22.35 -22.35
CA LEU A 335 -8.83 -21.55 -21.22
C LEU A 335 -9.31 -22.09 -19.86
N LYS A 336 -10.52 -22.62 -19.78
CA LYS A 336 -11.10 -23.13 -18.52
C LYS A 336 -10.22 -24.17 -17.84
N GLU A 337 -9.49 -25.00 -18.58
CA GLU A 337 -8.56 -25.96 -17.97
C GLU A 337 -7.43 -25.26 -17.21
N GLY A 338 -6.78 -24.27 -17.82
CA GLY A 338 -5.75 -23.46 -17.17
C GLY A 338 -6.27 -22.73 -15.93
N CYS A 339 -7.51 -22.25 -15.98
CA CYS A 339 -8.11 -21.53 -14.86
C CYS A 339 -8.47 -22.45 -13.69
N ARG A 340 -8.99 -23.66 -13.98
CA ARG A 340 -9.20 -24.71 -12.95
C ARG A 340 -7.89 -25.13 -12.29
N ASN A 341 -6.81 -25.23 -13.06
CA ASN A 341 -5.50 -25.57 -12.51
C ASN A 341 -4.96 -24.49 -11.57
N ALA A 342 -5.11 -23.21 -11.92
CA ALA A 342 -4.73 -22.11 -11.05
C ALA A 342 -5.53 -22.10 -9.73
N ASP A 343 -6.84 -22.35 -9.80
CA ASP A 343 -7.71 -22.48 -8.62
C ASP A 343 -7.23 -23.60 -7.68
N LYS A 344 -6.97 -24.78 -8.24
CA LYS A 344 -6.48 -25.93 -7.47
C LYS A 344 -5.17 -25.62 -6.75
N LEU A 345 -4.21 -25.01 -7.46
CA LEU A 345 -2.91 -24.64 -6.89
C LEU A 345 -3.03 -23.58 -5.79
N LEU A 346 -3.92 -22.59 -5.93
CA LEU A 346 -4.18 -21.61 -4.86
C LEU A 346 -4.79 -22.27 -3.63
N ILE A 347 -5.79 -23.14 -3.82
CA ILE A 347 -6.42 -23.87 -2.72
C ILE A 347 -5.39 -24.71 -1.98
N GLU A 348 -4.51 -25.43 -2.71
CA GLU A 348 -3.42 -26.20 -2.13
C GLU A 348 -2.42 -25.32 -1.38
N THR A 349 -2.06 -24.16 -1.93
CA THR A 349 -1.13 -23.19 -1.30
C THR A 349 -1.64 -22.70 0.07
N PHE A 350 -2.96 -22.61 0.25
CA PHE A 350 -3.59 -22.10 1.45
C PHE A 350 -4.14 -23.17 2.40
N ARG A 351 -4.27 -24.43 1.96
CA ARG A 351 -4.93 -25.52 2.70
C ARG A 351 -4.46 -25.65 4.15
N ASP A 352 -3.15 -25.57 4.37
CA ASP A 352 -2.54 -25.87 5.67
C ASP A 352 -2.31 -24.62 6.54
N ARG A 353 -2.94 -23.48 6.20
CA ARG A 353 -2.69 -22.18 6.84
C ARG A 353 -3.93 -21.67 7.54
N GLU A 354 -3.95 -21.79 8.86
CA GLU A 354 -5.10 -21.40 9.68
C GLU A 354 -5.52 -19.93 9.47
N ASN A 355 -4.55 -19.02 9.42
CA ASN A 355 -4.79 -17.58 9.22
C ASN A 355 -5.34 -17.24 7.82
N LEU A 356 -5.44 -18.22 6.92
CA LEU A 356 -5.99 -18.06 5.56
C LEU A 356 -7.28 -18.87 5.37
N LYS A 357 -7.87 -19.43 6.44
CA LYS A 357 -9.16 -20.12 6.38
C LYS A 357 -10.27 -19.20 5.83
N SER A 358 -10.31 -17.94 6.26
CA SER A 358 -11.27 -16.95 5.76
C SER A 358 -11.06 -16.66 4.26
N VAL A 359 -9.81 -16.64 3.80
CA VAL A 359 -9.46 -16.50 2.37
C VAL A 359 -9.92 -17.73 1.59
N LEU A 360 -9.64 -18.93 2.08
CA LEU A 360 -10.11 -20.19 1.48
C LEU A 360 -11.63 -20.24 1.32
N LEU A 361 -12.38 -19.74 2.30
CA LEU A 361 -13.84 -19.64 2.23
C LEU A 361 -14.29 -18.71 1.08
N LYS A 362 -13.60 -17.59 0.88
CA LYS A 362 -13.85 -16.65 -0.23
C LYS A 362 -13.42 -17.18 -1.60
N LEU A 363 -12.43 -18.08 -1.64
CA LEU A 363 -11.90 -18.66 -2.88
C LEU A 363 -12.79 -19.78 -3.45
N LYS A 364 -13.62 -20.41 -2.61
CA LYS A 364 -14.56 -21.43 -3.06
C LYS A 364 -15.43 -20.83 -4.17
N PRO A 365 -15.47 -21.45 -5.37
CA PRO A 365 -16.35 -20.97 -6.41
C PRO A 365 -17.77 -20.98 -5.85
N THR A 366 -18.46 -19.85 -5.94
CA THR A 366 -19.89 -19.79 -5.69
C THR A 366 -20.53 -20.72 -6.73
N SER A 367 -20.88 -21.93 -6.30
CA SER A 367 -21.54 -22.94 -7.12
C SER A 367 -22.94 -22.45 -7.47
N ALA A 368 -23.05 -21.49 -8.38
CA ALA A 368 -24.31 -20.93 -8.83
C ALA A 368 -24.11 -20.11 -10.10
N HIS A 369 -23.98 -20.80 -11.23
CA HIS A 369 -24.85 -20.49 -12.36
C HIS A 369 -25.31 -21.83 -12.95
N PRO A 370 -26.61 -22.19 -12.82
CA PRO A 370 -27.19 -23.35 -13.49
C PRO A 370 -27.16 -23.20 -15.01
#